data_AF-A0A9E6RUE7-F1
#
_entry.id   AF-A0A9E6RUE7-F1
#
_cell.length_a   1.000
_cell.length_b   1.000
_cell.length_c   1.000
_cell.angle_alpha   90.00
_cell.angle_beta   90.00
_cell.angle_gamma   90.00
#
_symmetry.space_group_name_H-M   'P 1'
#
loop_
_entity.id
_entity.type
_entity.pdbx_description
1 polymer ?
#
loop_
_entity_poly.entity_id
_entity_poly.type
_entity_poly.pdbx_seq_one_letter_code
_entity_poly.pdbx_strand_id
1 'polypeptide(L)' 'MQLPKGPKIPAFLQILNWVISPMSYMEKCAKTYGETFTLKLDTKNQPIIFTSNPEAIQQILTKDTSCNNIN' A
#
# COMPACT_ATOMS: atom_id res chain seq x y z
N MET A 1 9.56 0.52 -14.48
CA MET A 1 8.67 -0.24 -13.58
C MET A 1 7.60 0.71 -13.05
N GLN A 2 6.32 0.41 -13.27
CA GLN A 2 5.21 1.30 -12.92
C GLN A 2 4.79 0.99 -11.48
N LEU A 3 4.97 1.96 -10.56
CA LEU A 3 4.42 1.85 -9.22
C LEU A 3 2.88 1.74 -9.33
N PRO A 4 2.22 0.85 -8.57
CA PRO A 4 0.77 0.75 -8.57
C PRO A 4 0.13 2.11 -8.30
N LYS A 5 -0.98 2.38 -8.99
CA LYS A 5 -1.65 3.69 -8.96
C LYS A 5 -2.06 4.01 -7.53
N GLY A 6 -1.50 5.09 -6.97
CA GLY A 6 -1.89 5.61 -5.65
C GLY A 6 -2.78 6.85 -5.78
N PRO A 7 -3.50 7.23 -4.70
CA PRO A 7 -4.23 8.48 -4.65
C PRO A 7 -3.32 9.66 -4.95
N LYS A 8 -3.72 10.50 -5.91
CA LYS A 8 -3.03 11.75 -6.27
C LYS A 8 -3.24 12.87 -5.26
N ILE A 9 -4.01 12.62 -4.20
CA ILE A 9 -4.25 13.60 -3.13
C ILE A 9 -3.00 13.75 -2.25
N PRO A 10 -2.72 14.95 -1.72
CA PRO A 10 -1.55 15.20 -0.87
C PRO A 10 -1.55 14.32 0.38
N ALA A 11 -0.36 13.92 0.84
CA ALA A 11 -0.19 12.97 1.95
C ALA A 11 -0.91 13.42 3.23
N PHE A 12 -0.92 14.72 3.54
CA PHE A 12 -1.65 15.25 4.70
C PHE A 12 -3.16 14.92 4.66
N LEU A 13 -3.80 15.03 3.49
CA LEU A 13 -5.21 14.66 3.34
C LEU A 13 -5.41 13.14 3.42
N GLN A 14 -4.43 12.34 2.98
CA GLN A 14 -4.49 10.88 3.15
C GLN A 14 -4.44 10.50 4.64
N ILE A 15 -3.52 11.11 5.39
CA ILE A 15 -3.36 10.89 6.83
C ILE A 15 -4.62 11.35 7.59
N LEU A 16 -5.18 12.52 7.26
CA LEU A 16 -6.40 13.01 7.92
C LEU A 16 -7.58 12.05 7.70
N ASN A 17 -7.79 11.59 6.46
CA ASN A 17 -8.84 10.61 6.16
C ASN A 17 -8.59 9.27 6.87
N TRP A 18 -7.32 8.85 6.96
CA TRP A 18 -6.90 7.67 7.69
C TRP A 18 -7.18 7.78 9.20
N VAL A 19 -6.96 8.95 9.81
CA VAL A 19 -7.23 9.19 11.23
C VAL A 19 -8.74 9.23 11.53
N ILE A 20 -9.53 9.87 10.66
CA ILE A 20 -10.97 10.04 10.87
C ILE A 20 -11.73 8.74 10.57
N SER A 21 -11.37 8.02 9.51
CA SER A 21 -12.12 6.86 9.05
C SER A 21 -11.22 5.90 8.26
N PRO A 22 -10.33 5.16 8.93
CA PRO A 22 -9.36 4.29 8.25
C PRO A 22 -10.04 3.21 7.42
N MET A 23 -11.07 2.55 7.98
CA MET A 23 -11.81 1.47 7.31
C MET A 23 -12.51 1.96 6.03
N SER A 24 -13.29 3.03 6.12
CA SER A 24 -14.00 3.59 4.96
C SER A 24 -13.03 4.10 3.89
N TYR A 25 -11.89 4.67 4.30
CA TYR A 25 -10.86 5.13 3.38
C TYR A 25 -10.17 3.96 2.67
N MET A 26 -9.87 2.87 3.39
CA MET A 26 -9.35 1.62 2.79
C MET A 26 -10.34 1.02 1.79
N GLU A 27 -11.62 0.92 2.14
CA GLU A 27 -12.64 0.36 1.24
C GLU A 27 -12.78 1.21 -0.03
N LYS A 28 -12.77 2.54 0.10
CA LYS A 28 -12.80 3.45 -1.05
C LYS A 28 -11.56 3.27 -1.93
N CYS A 29 -10.38 3.12 -1.34
CA CYS A 29 -9.15 2.87 -2.10
C CYS A 29 -9.18 1.50 -2.79
N ALA A 30 -9.62 0.45 -2.12
CA ALA A 30 -9.79 -0.89 -2.71
C ALA A 30 -10.80 -0.87 -3.87
N LYS A 31 -11.93 -0.17 -3.73
CA LYS A 31 -12.92 0.00 -4.82
C LYS A 31 -12.39 0.81 -6.00
N THR A 32 -11.52 1.80 -5.76
CA THR A 32 -11.02 2.72 -6.80
C THR A 32 -9.79 2.18 -7.53
N TYR A 33 -8.86 1.57 -6.79
CA TYR A 33 -7.55 1.12 -7.29
C TYR A 33 -7.45 -0.41 -7.41
N GLY A 34 -8.38 -1.17 -6.84
CA GLY A 34 -8.43 -2.61 -6.91
C GLY A 34 -7.64 -3.30 -5.78
N GLU A 35 -7.14 -4.49 -6.09
CA GLU A 35 -6.52 -5.40 -5.11
C GLU A 35 -5.17 -4.90 -4.58
N THR A 36 -4.49 -3.99 -5.28
CA THR A 36 -3.19 -3.44 -4.85
C THR A 36 -3.13 -1.95 -5.10
N PHE A 37 -2.84 -1.17 -4.04
CA PHE A 37 -2.75 0.28 -4.10
C PHE A 37 -1.69 0.82 -3.15
N THR A 38 -1.26 2.06 -3.40
CA THR A 38 -0.23 2.71 -2.58
C THR A 38 -0.81 3.90 -1.85
N LEU A 39 -0.60 3.97 -0.53
CA LEU A 39 -0.95 5.12 0.30
C LEU A 39 0.31 5.80 0.83
N LYS A 40 0.22 7.10 1.05
CA LYS A 40 1.27 7.90 1.71
C LYS A 40 0.73 8.35 3.06
N LEU A 41 0.97 7.53 4.08
CA LEU A 41 0.48 7.78 5.44
C LEU A 41 1.55 8.35 6.37
N ASP A 42 2.71 8.72 5.83
CA ASP A 42 3.83 9.27 6.60
C ASP A 42 4.21 10.67 6.12
N THR A 43 4.77 11.45 7.05
CA THR A 43 5.28 12.81 6.83
C THR A 43 6.46 12.88 5.84
N LYS A 44 7.21 11.78 5.68
CA LYS A 44 8.29 11.66 4.70
C LYS A 44 7.79 11.19 3.32
N ASN A 45 6.47 11.17 3.11
CA ASN A 45 5.83 10.77 1.85
C ASN A 45 6.22 9.37 1.36
N GLN A 46 6.57 8.46 2.28
CA GLN A 46 6.95 7.09 1.94
C GLN A 46 5.73 6.32 1.41
N PRO A 47 5.84 5.65 0.26
CA PRO A 47 4.76 4.85 -0.31
C PRO A 47 4.59 3.54 0.48
N ILE A 48 3.44 3.36 1.10
CA ILE A 48 3.02 2.11 1.74
C ILE A 48 2.15 1.35 0.75
N ILE A 49 2.55 0.13 0.40
CA ILE A 49 1.82 -0.72 -0.52
C ILE A 49 0.84 -1.58 0.27
N PHE A 50 -0.44 -1.43 -0.03
CA PHE A 50 -1.49 -2.29 0.47
C PHE A 50 -1.87 -3.27 -0.64
N THR A 51 -1.87 -4.56 -0.32
CA THR A 51 -2.34 -5.59 -1.23
C THR A 51 -3.30 -6.53 -0.49
N SER A 52 -4.42 -6.83 -1.12
CA SER A 52 -5.39 -7.82 -0.67
C SER A 52 -5.35 -9.08 -1.53
N ASN A 53 -4.40 -9.17 -2.47
CA ASN A 53 -4.25 -10.35 -3.31
C ASN A 53 -3.64 -11.49 -2.49
N PRO A 54 -4.34 -12.64 -2.34
CA PRO A 54 -3.88 -13.75 -1.52
C PRO A 54 -2.58 -14.37 -2.03
N GLU A 55 -2.37 -14.41 -3.36
CA GLU A 55 -1.13 -14.91 -3.96
C GLU A 55 0.05 -13.97 -3.65
N ALA A 56 -0.16 -12.66 -3.71
CA ALA A 56 0.86 -11.69 -3.33
C ALA A 56 1.21 -11.77 -1.84
N ILE A 57 0.21 -11.93 -0.98
CA ILE A 57 0.40 -12.12 0.47
C ILE A 57 1.17 -13.42 0.73
N GLN A 58 0.80 -14.52 0.08
CA GLN A 58 1.53 -15.79 0.16
C GLN A 58 2.98 -15.61 -0.27
N GLN A 59 3.24 -14.97 -1.40
CA GLN A 59 4.61 -14.69 -1.85
C GLN A 59 5.39 -13.86 -0.85
N ILE A 60 4.81 -12.82 -0.25
CA ILE A 60 5.48 -11.96 0.74
C ILE A 60 5.79 -12.74 2.03
N LEU A 61 4.85 -13.55 2.51
CA LEU A 61 5.00 -14.31 3.75
C LEU A 61 5.87 -15.57 3.57
N THR A 62 5.90 -16.16 2.38
CA THR A 62 6.71 -17.34 2.04
C THR A 62 8.11 -16.97 1.54
N LYS A 63 8.33 -15.74 1.05
CA LYS A 63 9.68 -15.23 0.88
C LYS A 63 10.30 -14.99 2.25
N ASP A 64 10.93 -16.04 2.75
CA ASP A 64 11.89 -15.96 3.84
C ASP A 64 12.90 -14.86 3.51
N THR A 65 13.15 -13.96 4.44
CA THR A 65 14.13 -12.87 4.27
C THR A 65 15.55 -13.44 4.42
N SER A 66 15.86 -14.50 3.68
CA SER A 66 17.20 -15.03 3.63
C SER A 66 18.02 -14.12 2.72
N CYS A 67 18.74 -13.18 3.34
CA CYS A 67 20.01 -12.72 2.80
C CYS A 67 20.82 -13.94 2.35
N ASN A 68 21.02 -14.18 1.05
CA ASN A 68 22.36 -14.53 0.53
C ASN A 68 22.46 -14.57 -1.00
N ASN A 69 23.62 -14.08 -1.45
CA ASN A 69 24.31 -14.30 -2.72
C ASN A 69 23.68 -13.82 -4.04
N ILE A 70 24.05 -12.58 -4.36
CA ILE A 70 24.68 -12.25 -5.64
C ILE A 70 25.54 -13.41 -6.17
N ASN A 71 25.31 -13.79 -7.43
CA ASN A 71 26.30 -14.42 -8.28
C ASN A 71 26.22 -13.72 -9.63
#